data_AF-A0A7W0X1L0-F1
#
_entry.id   AF-A0A7W0X1L0-F1
#
_cell.length_a   1.000
_cell.length_b   1.000
_cell.length_c   1.000
_cell.angle_alpha   90.00
_cell.angle_beta   90.00
_cell.angle_gamma   90.00
#
_symmetry.space_group_name_H-M   'P 1'
#
loop_
_entity.id
_entity.type
_entity.pdbx_description
1 polymer ?
#
loop_
_entity_poly.entity_id
_entity_poly.type
_entity_poly.pdbx_seq_one_letter_code
_entity_poly.pdbx_strand_id
1 'polypeptide(L)'
;RAHPELAGKAAIRAELTPDSTREQAGAGLAACSASEFAQLTELNARYNTKFGFPFILAVKGYDRAGIIAEFARRIEHDRATEFAECLQQIAKITRFRLDVLLAD
;
A
#
# COMPACT_ATOMS: atom_id res chain seq x y z
N ARG A 1 7.86 5.73 -9.44
CA ARG A 1 7.93 4.27 -9.15
C ARG A 1 8.91 3.92 -8.03
N ALA A 2 9.25 4.84 -7.12
CA ALA A 2 10.14 4.54 -6.00
C ALA A 2 9.43 3.82 -4.83
N HIS A 3 8.10 3.84 -4.80
CA HIS A 3 7.32 3.18 -3.74
C HIS A 3 7.19 1.68 -4.03
N PRO A 4 7.51 0.80 -3.07
CA PRO A 4 7.27 -0.64 -3.23
C PRO A 4 5.75 -0.92 -3.27
N GLU A 5 5.40 -2.01 -3.94
CA GLU A 5 4.03 -2.53 -3.96
C GLU A 5 3.62 -3.07 -2.58
N LEU A 6 2.35 -2.85 -2.23
CA LEU A 6 1.74 -3.41 -1.04
C LEU A 6 1.57 -4.93 -1.22
N ALA A 7 2.11 -5.71 -0.27
CA ALA A 7 2.19 -7.16 -0.35
C ALA A 7 2.84 -7.69 -1.65
N GLY A 8 3.68 -6.88 -2.30
CA GLY A 8 4.41 -7.28 -3.50
C GLY A 8 5.59 -8.21 -3.19
N LYS A 9 6.32 -8.62 -4.24
CA LYS A 9 7.49 -9.51 -4.13
C LYS A 9 8.53 -9.02 -3.11
N ALA A 10 8.69 -7.71 -2.93
CA ALA A 10 9.60 -7.13 -1.93
C ALA A 10 9.15 -7.41 -0.48
N ALA A 11 7.86 -7.42 -0.19
CA ALA A 11 7.34 -7.77 1.13
C ALA A 11 7.58 -9.26 1.44
N ILE A 12 7.36 -10.13 0.46
CA ILE A 12 7.59 -11.58 0.57
C ILE A 12 9.08 -11.89 0.77
N ARG A 13 9.96 -11.19 0.05
CA ARG A 13 11.42 -11.38 0.13
C ARG A 13 12.06 -10.63 1.30
N ALA A 14 11.28 -9.96 2.14
CA ALA A 14 11.77 -9.11 3.23
C ALA A 14 12.75 -8.01 2.76
N GLU A 15 12.58 -7.51 1.54
CA GLU A 15 13.40 -6.47 0.90
C GLU A 15 12.84 -5.06 1.12
N LEU A 16 11.88 -4.90 2.04
CA LEU A 16 11.32 -3.59 2.38
C LEU A 16 12.32 -2.75 3.18
N THR A 17 12.30 -1.44 2.95
CA THR A 17 13.03 -0.49 3.82
C THR A 17 12.52 -0.59 5.26
N PRO A 18 13.33 -0.25 6.29
CA PRO A 18 12.88 -0.26 7.67
C PRO A 18 11.59 0.54 7.91
N ASP A 19 11.44 1.69 7.23
CA ASP A 19 10.24 2.51 7.31
C ASP A 19 9.02 1.77 6.76
N SER A 20 9.14 1.17 5.55
CA SER A 20 8.06 0.38 4.95
C SER A 20 7.70 -0.86 5.76
N THR A 21 8.67 -1.51 6.40
CA THR A 21 8.41 -2.64 7.30
C THR A 21 7.62 -2.20 8.53
N ARG A 22 8.01 -1.09 9.18
CA ARG A 22 7.26 -0.55 10.34
C ARG A 22 5.85 -0.11 9.97
N GLU A 23 5.70 0.55 8.82
CA GLU A 23 4.40 0.98 8.30
C GLU A 23 3.46 -0.22 8.09
N GLN A 24 3.95 -1.30 7.45
CA GLN A 24 3.12 -2.47 7.11
C GLN A 24 2.91 -3.46 8.27
N ALA A 25 3.78 -3.46 9.28
CA ALA A 25 3.68 -4.38 10.42
C ALA A 25 2.34 -4.23 11.17
N GLY A 26 1.86 -3.00 11.35
CA GLY A 26 0.59 -2.72 12.03
C GLY A 26 -0.66 -3.16 11.27
N ALA A 27 -0.55 -3.34 9.96
CA ALA A 27 -1.67 -3.74 9.10
C ALA A 27 -1.80 -5.26 8.92
N GLY A 28 -0.88 -6.04 9.52
CA GLY A 28 -0.93 -7.50 9.50
C GLY A 28 -0.68 -8.13 8.13
N LEU A 29 -0.12 -7.40 7.15
CA LEU A 29 0.14 -7.89 5.79
C LEU A 29 1.13 -9.06 5.75
N ALA A 30 2.03 -9.16 6.74
CA ALA A 30 2.93 -10.30 6.89
C ALA A 30 2.20 -11.62 7.20
N ALA A 31 0.93 -11.55 7.64
CA ALA A 31 0.10 -12.69 8.00
C ALA A 31 -1.10 -12.86 7.05
N CYS A 32 -0.98 -12.42 5.79
CA CYS A 32 -1.97 -12.74 4.76
C CYS A 32 -2.09 -14.27 4.58
N SER A 33 -3.32 -14.75 4.53
CA SER A 33 -3.63 -16.08 4.01
C SER A 33 -3.29 -16.18 2.52
N ALA A 34 -3.19 -17.42 2.01
CA ALA A 34 -2.91 -17.65 0.59
C ALA A 34 -3.95 -17.01 -0.34
N SER A 35 -5.23 -16.99 0.05
CA SER A 35 -6.31 -16.38 -0.72
C SER A 35 -6.22 -14.85 -0.74
N GLU A 36 -5.97 -14.22 0.41
CA GLU A 36 -5.75 -12.77 0.51
C GLU A 36 -4.53 -12.34 -0.31
N PHE A 37 -3.46 -13.13 -0.26
CA PHE A 37 -2.25 -12.87 -1.03
C PHE A 37 -2.50 -12.97 -2.55
N ALA A 38 -3.24 -14.00 -3.01
CA ALA A 38 -3.64 -14.13 -4.40
C ALA A 38 -4.51 -12.95 -4.87
N GLN A 39 -5.45 -12.51 -4.03
CA GLN A 39 -6.30 -11.36 -4.32
C GLN A 39 -5.50 -10.06 -4.44
N LEU A 40 -4.56 -9.80 -3.52
CA LEU A 40 -3.68 -8.64 -3.58
C LEU A 40 -2.76 -8.67 -4.81
N THR A 41 -2.29 -9.85 -5.22
CA THR A 41 -1.48 -10.02 -6.42
C THR A 41 -2.27 -9.67 -7.68
N GLU A 42 -3.51 -10.16 -7.80
CA GLU A 42 -4.40 -9.84 -8.92
C GLU A 42 -4.75 -8.35 -8.97
N LEU A 43 -5.09 -7.76 -7.82
CA LEU A 43 -5.37 -6.33 -7.72
C LEU A 43 -4.16 -5.48 -8.13
N ASN A 44 -2.94 -5.83 -7.70
CA ASN A 44 -1.72 -5.15 -8.13
C ASN A 44 -1.51 -5.24 -9.65
N ALA A 45 -1.71 -6.41 -10.26
CA ALA A 45 -1.55 -6.58 -11.70
C ALA A 45 -2.55 -5.72 -12.50
N ARG A 46 -3.83 -5.77 -12.12
CA ARG A 46 -4.90 -4.96 -12.75
C ARG A 46 -4.65 -3.47 -12.56
N TYR A 47 -4.27 -3.05 -11.36
CA TYR A 47 -4.03 -1.65 -11.03
C TYR A 47 -2.84 -1.08 -11.81
N ASN A 48 -1.71 -1.80 -11.85
CA ASN A 48 -0.56 -1.39 -12.64
C ASN A 48 -0.89 -1.29 -14.13
N THR A 49 -1.70 -2.21 -14.66
CA THR A 49 -2.15 -2.17 -16.05
C THR A 49 -3.01 -0.92 -16.33
N LYS A 50 -3.93 -0.59 -15.43
CA LYS A 50 -4.85 0.55 -15.59
C LYS A 50 -4.17 1.91 -15.38
N PHE A 51 -3.34 2.04 -14.35
CA PHE A 51 -2.83 3.33 -13.90
C PHE A 51 -1.33 3.53 -14.20
N GLY A 52 -0.55 2.47 -14.37
CA GLY A 52 0.89 2.54 -14.72
C GLY A 52 1.82 2.90 -13.56
N PHE A 53 1.29 3.02 -12.35
CA PHE A 53 2.00 3.25 -11.09
C PHE A 53 1.50 2.28 -10.00
N PRO A 54 2.30 2.01 -8.96
CA PRO A 54 1.90 1.09 -7.89
C PRO A 54 0.75 1.67 -7.06
N PHE A 55 -0.05 0.80 -6.47
CA PHE A 55 -1.04 1.19 -5.47
C PHE A 55 -0.35 1.69 -4.20
N ILE A 56 -0.73 2.86 -3.72
CA ILE A 56 -0.17 3.50 -2.53
C ILE A 56 -1.30 3.75 -1.53
N LEU A 57 -1.11 3.30 -0.30
CA LEU A 57 -2.03 3.49 0.81
C LEU A 57 -1.24 3.73 2.09
N ALA A 58 -1.62 4.76 2.84
CA ALA A 58 -1.12 4.98 4.19
C ALA A 58 -1.80 3.96 5.13
N VAL A 59 -1.14 2.83 5.34
CA VAL A 59 -1.71 1.63 6.00
C VAL A 59 -1.97 1.75 7.50
N LYS A 60 -1.54 2.84 8.15
CA LYS A 60 -1.78 3.06 9.59
C LYS A 60 -3.29 3.13 9.87
N GLY A 61 -3.77 2.28 10.76
CA GLY A 61 -5.20 2.21 11.13
C GLY A 61 -6.04 1.30 10.22
N TYR A 62 -5.43 0.65 9.22
CA TYR A 62 -6.08 -0.39 8.44
C TYR A 62 -5.68 -1.79 8.93
N ASP A 63 -6.60 -2.74 8.81
CA ASP A 63 -6.28 -4.16 8.80
C ASP A 63 -6.19 -4.70 7.35
N ARG A 64 -5.83 -5.97 7.18
CA ARG A 64 -5.72 -6.60 5.85
C ARG A 64 -7.00 -6.49 5.04
N ALA A 65 -8.15 -6.76 5.65
CA ALA A 65 -9.45 -6.72 4.99
C ALA A 65 -9.78 -5.31 4.50
N GLY A 66 -9.53 -4.29 5.34
CA GLY A 66 -9.69 -2.89 4.99
C GLY A 66 -8.77 -2.45 3.85
N ILE A 67 -7.53 -2.94 3.80
CA ILE A 67 -6.62 -2.68 2.68
C ILE A 67 -7.17 -3.27 1.38
N ILE A 68 -7.59 -4.54 1.41
CA ILE A 68 -8.14 -5.21 0.23
C ILE A 68 -9.41 -4.49 -0.26
N ALA A 69 -10.30 -4.10 0.66
CA ALA A 69 -11.51 -3.36 0.35
C ALA A 69 -11.20 -1.99 -0.28
N GLU A 70 -10.26 -1.24 0.29
CA GLU A 70 -9.86 0.07 -0.24
C GLU A 70 -9.19 -0.05 -1.61
N PHE A 71 -8.41 -1.10 -1.82
CA PHE A 71 -7.79 -1.40 -3.11
C PHE A 71 -8.88 -1.73 -4.16
N ALA A 72 -9.82 -2.62 -3.83
CA ALA A 72 -10.93 -2.97 -4.70
C ALA A 72 -11.85 -1.78 -5.00
N ARG A 73 -12.04 -0.85 -4.06
CA ARG A 73 -12.79 0.38 -4.28
C ARG A 73 -12.07 1.33 -5.24
N ARG A 74 -10.77 1.56 -5.02
CA ARG A 74 -9.96 2.52 -5.77
C ARG A 74 -9.61 2.06 -7.17
N ILE A 75 -9.60 0.76 -7.44
CA ILE A 75 -9.37 0.27 -8.81
C ILE A 75 -10.46 0.71 -9.79
N GLU A 76 -11.65 1.06 -9.29
CA GLU A 76 -12.78 1.54 -10.09
C GLU A 76 -12.70 3.03 -10.42
N HIS A 77 -11.79 3.79 -9.79
CA HIS A 77 -11.59 5.20 -10.12
C HIS A 77 -11.14 5.42 -11.57
N ASP A 78 -11.41 6.63 -12.09
CA ASP A 78 -10.70 7.13 -13.26
C ASP A 78 -9.24 7.50 -12.91
N ARG A 79 -8.41 7.68 -13.95
CA ARG A 79 -6.98 7.93 -13.78
C ARG A 79 -6.66 9.22 -13.03
N ALA A 80 -7.44 10.29 -13.24
CA ALA A 80 -7.17 11.59 -12.63
C ALA A 80 -7.52 11.57 -11.13
N THR A 81 -8.68 11.03 -10.79
CA THR A 81 -9.10 10.80 -9.40
C THR A 81 -8.10 9.95 -8.65
N GLU A 82 -7.66 8.83 -9.24
CA GLU A 82 -6.73 7.93 -8.56
C GLU A 82 -5.33 8.52 -8.40
N PHE A 83 -4.87 9.31 -9.37
CA PHE A 83 -3.59 10.01 -9.24
C PHE A 83 -3.63 11.01 -8.08
N ALA A 84 -4.72 11.78 -7.95
CA ALA A 84 -4.91 12.71 -6.84
C ALA A 84 -4.97 11.97 -5.48
N GLU A 85 -5.69 10.84 -5.41
CA GLU A 85 -5.75 10.01 -4.21
C GLU A 85 -4.36 9.48 -3.82
N CYS A 86 -3.58 8.98 -4.78
CA CYS A 86 -2.21 8.54 -4.53
C CYS A 86 -1.32 9.65 -3.95
N LEU A 87 -1.44 10.89 -4.42
CA LEU A 87 -0.69 12.01 -3.85
C LEU A 87 -1.10 12.30 -2.40
N GLN A 88 -2.39 12.20 -2.07
CA GLN A 88 -2.87 12.33 -0.69
C GLN A 88 -2.32 11.22 0.20
N GLN A 89 -2.26 9.98 -0.30
CA GLN A 89 -1.69 8.86 0.45
C GLN A 89 -0.18 9.04 0.68
N ILE A 90 0.56 9.52 -0.32
CA ILE A 90 1.98 9.88 -0.17
C ILE A 90 2.14 10.96 0.91
N ALA A 91 1.34 12.03 0.86
CA ALA A 91 1.41 13.10 1.86
C ALA A 91 1.17 12.59 3.29
N LYS A 92 0.21 11.68 3.48
CA LYS A 92 -0.04 11.01 4.78
C LYS A 92 1.17 10.20 5.24
N ILE A 93 1.77 9.39 4.36
CA ILE A 93 2.98 8.60 4.66
C ILE A 93 4.14 9.52 5.05
N THR A 94 4.38 10.58 4.27
CA THR A 94 5.42 11.58 4.57
C THR A 94 5.21 12.21 5.93
N ARG A 95 3.97 12.59 6.26
CA ARG A 95 3.63 13.13 7.59
C ARG A 95 3.94 12.12 8.69
N PHE A 96 3.52 10.86 8.56
CA PHE A 96 3.81 9.84 9.57
C PHE A 96 5.31 9.63 9.80
N ARG A 97 6.11 9.66 8.73
CA ARG A 97 7.57 9.57 8.84
C ARG A 97 8.16 10.79 9.54
N LEU A 98 7.68 11.99 9.21
CA LEU A 98 8.12 13.21 9.87
C LEU A 98 7.76 13.21 11.36
N ASP A 99 6.54 12.81 11.71
CA ASP A 99 6.09 12.69 13.10
C ASP A 99 7.00 11.75 13.91
N VAL A 100 7.45 10.63 13.32
CA VAL A 100 8.42 9.71 13.95
C VAL A 100 9.80 10.33 14.10
N LEU A 101 10.26 11.12 13.13
CA LEU A 101 11.57 11.78 13.20
C LEU A 101 11.61 12.94 14.21
N LEU A 102 10.46 13.55 14.51
CA LEU A 102 10.33 14.68 15.43
C LEU A 102 9.87 14.28 16.84
N ALA A 103 9.43 13.03 17.03
CA ALA A 103 9.08 12.51 18.34
C ALA A 103 10.38 12.05 19.04
N ASP A 104 10.79 12.82 20.06
CA ASP A 104 11.92 12.51 20.95
C ASP A 104 11.77 11.15 21.66
#